data_AF-A0A165X470-F1
#
_entry.id   AF-A0A165X470-F1
#
_cell.length_a   1.000
_cell.length_b   1.000
_cell.length_c   1.000
_cell.angle_alpha   90.00
_cell.angle_beta   90.00
_cell.angle_gamma   90.00
#
_symmetry.space_group_name_H-M   'P 1'
#
loop_
_entity.id
_entity.type
_entity.pdbx_description
1 polymer ?
#
loop_
_entity_poly.entity_id
_entity_poly.type
_entity_poly.pdbx_seq_one_letter_code
_entity_poly.pdbx_strand_id
1 'polypeptide(L)'
;MAATLDATADSLREFPIAQIKRETEYITELVISAKHGSTITPAIFARAIKGWRKFVLPYTHYFDLSGALCDPLLHYVSLLLKFMASALNINDPQQVASASSQIANVWPSIWIWLRTLHSHSQRSHPDPNQEESHISPKNLYNVVVVLLYWSHHVDLPTQLSILVKATQETMDMMVSMWIEEGRDIAGTNGFQAPFFTSPLSSGAPSNTLPYIMDRCDDGADGVVKILFCRIKCNVKQAKTDWTGLQNDLQLIQDHLKTCDDPQILRQAVLSHCRDCLLKHRQRPTLQLIYHTH
;
A
#
# COMPACT_ATOMS: atom_id res chain seq x y z
N MET A 1 -6.38 -2.60 37.08
CA MET A 1 -6.21 -1.50 36.11
C MET A 1 -5.09 -0.53 36.49
N ALA A 2 -4.85 -0.19 37.76
CA ALA A 2 -3.74 0.69 38.14
C ALA A 2 -2.33 0.10 37.90
N ALA A 3 -2.13 -1.21 38.14
CA ALA A 3 -0.83 -1.87 37.95
C ALA A 3 -0.37 -1.98 36.48
N THR A 4 -1.31 -1.95 35.52
CA THR A 4 -1.00 -2.01 34.09
C THR A 4 -0.52 -0.66 33.55
N LEU A 5 -1.00 0.44 34.15
CA LEU A 5 -0.63 1.82 33.79
C LEU A 5 0.77 2.21 34.30
N ASP A 6 1.16 1.75 35.50
CA ASP A 6 2.50 2.00 36.05
C ASP A 6 3.60 1.27 35.25
N ALA A 7 3.35 0.02 34.85
CA ALA A 7 4.31 -0.75 34.05
C ALA A 7 4.57 -0.13 32.66
N THR A 8 3.55 0.45 32.03
CA THR A 8 3.69 1.18 30.76
C THR A 8 4.47 2.50 30.90
N ALA A 9 4.33 3.20 32.02
CA ALA A 9 5.00 4.48 32.25
C ALA A 9 6.51 4.29 32.48
N ASP A 10 6.90 3.26 33.23
CA ASP A 10 8.31 2.95 33.48
C ASP A 10 9.00 2.33 32.25
N SER A 11 8.32 1.50 31.45
CA SER A 11 8.91 0.96 30.21
C SER A 11 9.13 2.02 29.13
N LEU A 12 8.32 3.09 29.11
CA LEU A 12 8.49 4.21 28.19
C LEU A 12 9.65 5.14 28.58
N ARG A 13 10.03 5.19 29.87
CA ARG A 13 11.22 5.94 30.33
C ARG A 13 12.52 5.32 29.82
N GLU A 14 12.54 4.02 29.56
CA GLU A 14 13.67 3.30 28.98
C GLU A 14 13.66 3.29 27.44
N PHE A 15 12.65 3.90 26.80
CA PHE A 15 12.52 3.87 25.36
C PHE A 15 13.72 4.56 24.67
N PRO A 16 14.47 3.87 23.80
CA PRO A 16 15.79 4.30 23.38
C PRO A 16 15.74 5.33 22.23
N ILE A 17 14.98 6.42 22.37
CA ILE A 17 14.75 7.45 21.33
C ILE A 17 16.07 7.99 20.79
N ALA A 18 17.02 8.32 21.65
CA ALA A 18 18.32 8.84 21.23
C ALA A 18 19.16 7.83 20.43
N GLN A 19 18.96 6.52 20.65
CA GLN A 19 19.61 5.48 19.86
C GLN A 19 18.88 5.30 18.53
N ILE A 20 17.54 5.34 18.53
CA ILE A 20 16.70 5.28 17.33
C ILE A 20 17.04 6.45 16.38
N LYS A 21 17.14 7.68 16.88
CA LYS A 21 17.52 8.85 16.07
C LYS A 21 18.89 8.66 15.41
N ARG A 22 19.91 8.27 16.19
CA ARG A 22 21.26 7.99 15.67
C ARG A 22 21.28 6.88 14.63
N GLU A 23 20.55 5.79 14.87
CA GLU A 23 20.44 4.70 13.88
C GLU A 23 19.70 5.16 12.62
N THR A 24 18.69 6.01 12.75
CA THR A 24 17.95 6.55 11.62
C THR A 24 18.83 7.44 10.75
N GLU A 25 19.58 8.37 11.36
CA GLU A 25 20.55 9.24 10.69
C GLU A 25 21.59 8.40 9.97
N TYR A 26 22.21 7.45 10.66
CA TYR A 26 23.23 6.57 10.09
C TYR A 26 22.72 5.78 8.88
N ILE A 27 21.52 5.19 8.98
CA ILE A 27 20.97 4.43 7.85
C ILE A 27 20.58 5.36 6.69
N THR A 28 20.10 6.56 6.98
CA THR A 28 19.77 7.56 5.96
C THR A 28 21.03 8.02 5.21
N GLU A 29 22.12 8.28 5.92
CA GLU A 29 23.42 8.58 5.33
C GLU A 29 23.93 7.44 4.45
N LEU A 30 23.85 6.20 4.93
CA LEU A 30 24.22 5.03 4.13
C LEU A 30 23.48 4.99 2.79
N VAL A 31 22.17 5.25 2.79
CA VAL A 31 21.36 5.30 1.55
C VAL A 31 21.77 6.46 0.65
N ILE A 32 22.01 7.63 1.21
CA ILE A 32 22.44 8.81 0.45
C ILE A 32 23.79 8.54 -0.22
N SER A 33 24.76 7.97 0.51
CA SER A 33 26.06 7.59 -0.03
C SER A 33 25.96 6.51 -1.11
N ALA A 34 24.96 5.64 -1.03
CA ALA A 34 24.67 4.60 -2.00
C ALA A 34 24.07 5.11 -3.35
N LYS A 35 23.73 6.41 -3.46
CA LYS A 35 23.01 7.00 -4.62
C LYS A 35 23.74 6.96 -5.98
N HIS A 36 24.93 6.36 -6.09
CA HIS A 36 25.58 6.11 -7.38
C HIS A 36 25.19 4.76 -8.02
N GLY A 37 23.91 4.35 -7.88
CA GLY A 37 23.35 3.22 -8.61
C GLY A 37 23.16 1.92 -7.81
N SER A 38 23.11 1.96 -6.47
CA SER A 38 23.05 0.72 -5.68
C SER A 38 21.63 0.29 -5.30
N THR A 39 21.31 -0.92 -5.74
CA THR A 39 20.37 -1.89 -5.16
C THR A 39 20.53 -1.94 -3.63
N ILE A 40 19.46 -2.25 -2.89
CA ILE A 40 19.59 -2.58 -1.46
C ILE A 40 20.66 -3.65 -1.31
N THR A 41 21.69 -3.34 -0.53
CA THR A 41 22.73 -4.33 -0.22
C THR A 41 22.20 -5.31 0.84
N PRO A 42 22.64 -6.57 0.82
CA PRO A 42 22.36 -7.52 1.90
C PRO A 42 22.70 -6.96 3.29
N ALA A 43 23.71 -6.07 3.39
CA ALA A 43 24.09 -5.40 4.63
C ALA A 43 23.03 -4.42 5.15
N ILE A 44 22.41 -3.62 4.26
CA ILE A 44 21.33 -2.68 4.63
C ILE A 44 20.12 -3.48 5.13
N PHE A 45 19.74 -4.54 4.42
CA PHE A 45 18.65 -5.42 4.82
C PHE A 45 18.92 -6.10 6.17
N ALA A 46 20.10 -6.68 6.36
CA ALA A 46 20.50 -7.30 7.63
C ALA A 46 20.46 -6.28 8.79
N ARG A 47 20.87 -5.03 8.53
CA ARG A 47 20.76 -3.95 9.51
C ARG A 47 19.30 -3.61 9.82
N ALA A 48 18.42 -3.62 8.83
CA ALA A 48 17.00 -3.38 9.04
C ALA A 48 16.35 -4.45 9.93
N ILE A 49 16.64 -5.74 9.67
CA ILE A 49 16.16 -6.84 10.51
C ILE A 49 16.74 -6.74 11.94
N LYS A 50 18.03 -6.43 12.08
CA LYS A 50 18.66 -6.23 13.38
C LYS A 50 18.04 -5.06 14.15
N GLY A 51 17.85 -3.93 13.48
CA GLY A 51 17.22 -2.73 14.02
C GLY A 51 15.80 -3.03 14.49
N TRP A 52 15.03 -3.76 13.69
CA TRP A 52 13.68 -4.19 14.04
C TRP A 52 13.66 -5.01 15.32
N ARG A 53 14.48 -6.07 15.39
CA ARG A 53 14.57 -6.95 16.57
C ARG A 53 15.03 -6.22 17.83
N LYS A 54 15.91 -5.22 17.69
CA LYS A 54 16.47 -4.50 18.84
C LYS A 54 15.59 -3.35 19.34
N PHE A 55 14.97 -2.60 18.44
CA PHE A 55 14.36 -1.30 18.77
C PHE A 55 12.85 -1.22 18.50
N VAL A 56 12.27 -2.17 17.77
CA VAL A 56 10.84 -2.14 17.41
C VAL A 56 10.10 -3.29 18.09
N LEU A 57 10.58 -4.53 17.89
CA LEU A 57 9.95 -5.74 18.43
C LEU A 57 9.72 -5.68 19.95
N PRO A 58 10.70 -5.28 20.80
CA PRO A 58 10.53 -5.28 22.26
C PRO A 58 9.48 -4.29 22.77
N TYR A 59 9.03 -3.37 21.93
CA TYR A 59 8.10 -2.32 22.33
C TYR A 59 6.76 -2.41 21.60
N THR A 60 6.58 -3.40 20.72
CA THR A 60 5.41 -3.48 19.84
C THR A 60 4.10 -3.64 20.61
N HIS A 61 4.11 -4.32 21.76
CA HIS A 61 2.91 -4.51 22.60
C HIS A 61 2.46 -3.27 23.37
N TYR A 62 3.29 -2.24 23.48
CA TYR A 62 2.95 -1.00 24.18
C TYR A 62 2.21 0.01 23.31
N PHE A 63 2.23 -0.18 21.99
CA PHE A 63 1.58 0.72 21.06
C PHE A 63 0.19 0.18 20.71
N ASP A 64 -0.75 0.46 21.60
CA ASP A 64 -2.16 0.34 21.27
C ASP A 64 -2.51 1.39 20.19
N LEU A 65 -3.40 1.04 19.27
CA LEU A 65 -3.70 1.79 18.04
C LEU A 65 -4.24 3.22 18.28
N SER A 66 -4.35 3.67 19.54
CA SER A 66 -4.90 4.96 19.97
C SER A 66 -3.85 5.99 20.42
N GLY A 67 -2.59 5.59 20.62
CA GLY A 67 -1.55 6.49 21.15
C GLY A 67 -1.02 7.49 20.11
N ALA A 68 -0.73 8.73 20.55
CA ALA A 68 0.09 9.67 19.79
C ALA A 68 1.52 9.12 19.73
N LEU A 69 1.88 8.46 18.63
CA LEU A 69 3.23 7.94 18.44
C LEU A 69 4.24 9.07 18.28
N CYS A 70 5.42 8.88 18.87
CA CYS A 70 6.52 9.82 18.70
C CYS A 70 7.07 9.72 17.26
N ASP A 71 7.12 10.86 16.55
CA ASP A 71 7.56 10.95 15.15
C ASP A 71 8.88 10.21 14.81
N PRO A 72 9.93 10.22 15.66
CA PRO A 72 11.17 9.50 15.37
C PRO A 72 11.00 7.98 15.26
N LEU A 73 10.11 7.38 16.05
CA LEU A 73 9.85 5.94 15.99
C LEU A 73 9.08 5.58 14.72
N LEU A 74 8.04 6.35 14.40
CA LEU A 74 7.31 6.18 13.14
C LEU A 74 8.25 6.29 11.93
N HIS A 75 9.19 7.24 11.99
CA HIS A 75 10.14 7.47 10.91
C HIS A 75 11.07 6.28 10.75
N TYR A 76 11.61 5.80 11.87
CA TYR A 76 12.47 4.64 11.90
C TYR A 76 11.75 3.38 11.41
N VAL A 77 10.55 3.09 11.91
CA VAL A 77 9.74 1.93 11.48
C VAL A 77 9.46 2.01 9.98
N SER A 78 9.00 3.16 9.48
CA SER A 78 8.76 3.37 8.05
C SER A 78 10.03 3.11 7.22
N LEU A 79 11.18 3.60 7.69
CA LEU A 79 12.47 3.39 7.04
C LEU A 79 12.88 1.91 7.01
N LEU A 80 12.75 1.20 8.13
CA LEU A 80 13.06 -0.24 8.20
C LEU A 80 12.18 -1.06 7.26
N LEU A 81 10.87 -0.80 7.24
CA LEU A 81 9.92 -1.50 6.38
C LEU A 81 10.18 -1.22 4.90
N LYS A 82 10.59 0.01 4.53
CA LYS A 82 11.01 0.32 3.16
C LYS A 82 12.16 -0.57 2.71
N PHE A 83 13.16 -0.81 3.56
CA PHE A 83 14.27 -1.68 3.19
C PHE A 83 13.87 -3.15 3.10
N MET A 84 12.99 -3.62 3.99
CA MET A 84 12.45 -4.97 3.91
C MET A 84 11.66 -5.18 2.62
N ALA A 85 10.79 -4.23 2.26
CA ALA A 85 9.99 -4.32 1.04
C ALA A 85 10.87 -4.29 -0.23
N SER A 86 11.86 -3.42 -0.26
CA SER A 86 12.81 -3.36 -1.38
C SER A 86 13.72 -4.59 -1.47
N ALA A 87 14.02 -5.28 -0.36
CA ALA A 87 14.73 -6.57 -0.39
C ALA A 87 13.88 -7.71 -0.98
N LEU A 88 12.54 -7.58 -0.92
CA LEU A 88 11.60 -8.50 -1.58
C LEU A 88 11.43 -8.20 -3.08
N ASN A 89 11.82 -7.01 -3.55
CA ASN A 89 11.77 -6.58 -4.95
C ASN A 89 13.11 -6.80 -5.70
N ILE A 90 13.98 -7.70 -5.22
CA ILE A 90 15.25 -7.99 -5.89
C ILE A 90 15.02 -9.06 -6.96
N ASN A 91 15.61 -8.88 -8.15
CA ASN A 91 15.58 -9.87 -9.26
C ASN A 91 16.51 -11.08 -9.00
N ASP A 92 16.54 -11.60 -7.77
CA ASP A 92 17.30 -12.78 -7.37
C ASP A 92 16.44 -13.62 -6.42
N PRO A 93 15.90 -14.76 -6.89
CA PRO A 93 15.04 -15.63 -6.09
C PRO A 93 15.69 -16.13 -4.79
N GLN A 94 17.00 -16.34 -4.76
CA GLN A 94 17.69 -16.81 -3.54
C GLN A 94 17.75 -15.69 -2.50
N GLN A 95 18.04 -14.46 -2.92
CA GLN A 95 18.02 -13.30 -2.03
C GLN A 95 16.61 -13.01 -1.52
N VAL A 96 15.59 -13.08 -2.38
CA VAL A 96 14.18 -12.91 -1.99
C VAL A 96 13.74 -13.99 -1.01
N ALA A 97 14.12 -15.25 -1.23
CA ALA A 97 13.82 -16.35 -0.31
C ALA A 97 14.47 -16.15 1.07
N SER A 98 15.75 -15.75 1.08
CA SER A 98 16.49 -15.42 2.31
C SER A 98 15.86 -14.25 3.07
N ALA A 99 15.52 -13.16 2.35
CA ALA A 99 14.86 -12.00 2.93
C ALA A 99 13.47 -12.37 3.49
N SER A 100 12.68 -13.11 2.71
CA SER A 100 11.36 -13.61 3.11
C SER A 100 11.43 -14.41 4.40
N SER A 101 12.40 -15.33 4.54
CA SER A 101 12.55 -16.12 5.76
C SER A 101 12.91 -15.26 6.98
N GLN A 102 13.77 -14.25 6.81
CA GLN A 102 14.14 -13.36 7.91
C GLN A 102 12.97 -12.45 8.34
N ILE A 103 12.20 -11.93 7.38
CA ILE A 103 11.01 -11.11 7.64
C ILE A 103 9.91 -11.96 8.29
N ALA A 104 9.69 -13.19 7.81
CA ALA A 104 8.73 -14.14 8.36
C ALA A 104 8.89 -14.31 9.89
N ASN A 105 10.12 -14.37 10.38
CA ASN A 105 10.42 -14.52 11.81
C ASN A 105 10.00 -13.31 12.69
N VAL A 106 9.78 -12.14 12.09
CA VAL A 106 9.33 -10.93 12.79
C VAL A 106 7.96 -10.44 12.31
N TRP A 107 7.30 -11.21 11.44
CA TRP A 107 6.02 -10.87 10.81
C TRP A 107 4.93 -10.46 11.79
N PRO A 108 4.70 -11.15 12.94
CA PRO A 108 3.64 -10.74 13.87
C PRO A 108 3.77 -9.29 14.34
N SER A 109 5.01 -8.85 14.61
CA SER A 109 5.27 -7.46 14.99
C SER A 109 5.17 -6.49 13.82
N ILE A 110 5.63 -6.88 12.63
CA ILE A 110 5.47 -6.10 11.40
C ILE A 110 4.00 -5.86 11.11
N TRP A 111 3.16 -6.88 11.25
CA TRP A 111 1.73 -6.77 10.99
C TRP A 111 1.03 -5.77 11.92
N ILE A 112 1.38 -5.76 13.21
CA ILE A 112 0.88 -4.74 14.15
C ILE A 112 1.26 -3.34 13.66
N TRP A 113 2.54 -3.14 13.31
CA TRP A 113 3.01 -1.86 12.81
C TRP A 113 2.37 -1.45 11.48
N LEU A 114 2.12 -2.38 10.56
CA LEU A 114 1.42 -2.08 9.30
C LEU A 114 0.03 -1.52 9.55
N ARG A 115 -0.74 -2.13 10.47
CA ARG A 115 -2.06 -1.61 10.87
C ARG A 115 -1.95 -0.23 11.53
N THR A 116 -0.96 -0.05 12.39
CA THR A 116 -0.69 1.24 13.03
C THR A 116 -0.36 2.34 12.01
N LEU A 117 0.58 2.08 11.10
CA LEU A 117 0.96 3.03 10.05
C LEU A 117 -0.20 3.33 9.11
N HIS A 118 -1.00 2.32 8.75
CA HIS A 118 -2.21 2.50 7.97
C HIS A 118 -3.18 3.42 8.71
N SER A 119 -3.50 3.14 9.97
CA SER A 119 -4.39 3.99 10.76
C SER A 119 -3.87 5.43 10.90
N HIS A 120 -2.57 5.63 11.07
CA HIS A 120 -1.98 6.97 11.11
C HIS A 120 -2.07 7.69 9.76
N SER A 121 -1.88 6.96 8.66
CA SER A 121 -2.03 7.54 7.31
C SER A 121 -3.43 8.09 7.03
N GLN A 122 -4.46 7.54 7.70
CA GLN A 122 -5.86 7.97 7.57
C GLN A 122 -6.25 9.12 8.52
N ARG A 123 -5.58 9.24 9.69
CA ARG A 123 -5.93 10.24 10.72
C ARG A 123 -5.37 11.64 10.43
N SER A 124 -4.31 11.72 9.65
CA SER A 124 -3.57 12.96 9.44
C SER A 124 -4.15 13.77 8.28
N HIS A 125 -5.33 14.37 8.50
CA HIS A 125 -5.58 15.66 7.88
C HIS A 125 -4.55 16.64 8.45
N PRO A 126 -3.81 17.40 7.62
CA PRO A 126 -2.79 18.31 8.12
C PRO A 126 -3.47 19.34 9.01
N ASP A 127 -3.23 19.28 10.32
CA ASP A 127 -3.50 20.41 11.20
C ASP A 127 -2.49 21.50 10.77
N PRO A 128 -2.94 22.65 10.24
CA PRO A 128 -2.05 23.71 9.79
C PRO A 128 -1.17 24.28 10.91
N ASN A 129 -1.43 23.92 12.17
CA ASN A 129 -0.67 24.34 13.35
C ASN A 129 0.30 23.28 13.91
N GLN A 130 0.30 22.04 13.40
CA GLN A 130 1.30 21.06 13.80
C GLN A 130 2.58 21.30 13.01
N GLU A 131 3.65 21.67 13.73
CA GLU A 131 5.01 21.66 13.21
C GLU A 131 5.25 20.40 12.38
N GLU A 132 5.83 20.57 11.20
CA GLU A 132 6.04 19.55 10.17
C GLU A 132 6.46 18.20 10.77
N SER A 133 5.50 17.28 10.99
CA SER A 133 5.86 15.90 11.27
C SER A 133 6.75 15.44 10.12
N HIS A 134 7.94 14.92 10.42
CA HIS A 134 8.95 14.62 9.40
C HIS A 134 8.52 13.54 8.38
N ILE A 135 7.32 12.94 8.53
CA ILE A 135 6.81 11.87 7.67
C ILE A 135 5.42 12.23 7.17
N SER A 136 5.27 12.37 5.85
CA SER A 136 3.95 12.57 5.28
C SER A 136 3.04 11.35 5.48
N PRO A 137 1.72 11.54 5.69
CA PRO A 137 0.75 10.44 5.77
C PRO A 137 0.79 9.54 4.54
N LYS A 138 0.96 10.16 3.36
CA LYS A 138 1.16 9.46 2.08
C LYS A 138 2.40 8.54 2.10
N ASN A 139 3.49 8.94 2.76
CA ASN A 139 4.66 8.06 2.89
C ASN A 139 4.36 6.85 3.77
N LEU A 140 3.59 7.01 4.85
CA LEU A 140 3.17 5.89 5.71
C LEU A 140 2.32 4.91 4.92
N TYR A 141 1.30 5.43 4.20
CA TYR A 141 0.45 4.63 3.33
C TYR A 141 1.24 3.85 2.28
N ASN A 142 2.16 4.53 1.58
CA ASN A 142 3.00 3.90 0.55
C ASN A 142 3.85 2.76 1.11
N VAL A 143 4.42 2.90 2.32
CA VAL A 143 5.17 1.81 2.94
C VAL A 143 4.29 0.60 3.19
N VAL A 144 3.06 0.82 3.66
CA VAL A 144 2.09 -0.26 3.90
C VAL A 144 1.76 -0.97 2.58
N VAL A 145 1.37 -0.21 1.54
CA VAL A 145 1.03 -0.77 0.23
C VAL A 145 2.19 -1.59 -0.34
N VAL A 146 3.39 -1.00 -0.38
CA VAL A 146 4.55 -1.63 -1.01
C VAL A 146 4.98 -2.89 -0.27
N LEU A 147 5.01 -2.89 1.07
CA LEU A 147 5.37 -4.09 1.81
C LEU A 147 4.32 -5.20 1.65
N LEU A 148 3.03 -4.87 1.74
CA LEU A 148 1.97 -5.85 1.54
C LEU A 148 2.00 -6.45 0.14
N TYR A 149 2.17 -5.61 -0.88
CA TYR A 149 2.30 -6.04 -2.26
C TYR A 149 3.46 -7.04 -2.41
N TRP A 150 4.69 -6.67 -2.04
CA TRP A 150 5.84 -7.58 -2.22
C TRP A 150 5.80 -8.81 -1.31
N SER A 151 5.12 -8.75 -0.17
CA SER A 151 4.98 -9.89 0.74
C SER A 151 3.90 -10.88 0.27
N HIS A 152 2.87 -10.40 -0.41
CA HIS A 152 1.72 -11.20 -0.86
C HIS A 152 1.84 -11.66 -2.31
N HIS A 153 2.36 -10.79 -3.17
CA HIS A 153 2.35 -10.86 -4.63
C HIS A 153 3.65 -11.45 -5.18
N VAL A 154 3.88 -12.73 -4.88
CA VAL A 154 5.05 -13.49 -5.35
C VAL A 154 4.61 -14.67 -6.22
N ASP A 155 5.34 -14.90 -7.33
CA ASP A 155 5.09 -16.02 -8.25
C ASP A 155 5.33 -17.38 -7.58
N LEU A 156 6.41 -17.47 -6.81
CA LEU A 156 6.77 -18.66 -6.05
C LEU A 156 6.43 -18.45 -4.57
N PRO A 157 5.67 -19.35 -3.94
CA PRO A 157 5.36 -19.25 -2.51
C PRO A 157 6.64 -19.20 -1.66
N THR A 158 6.88 -18.05 -1.04
CA THR A 158 7.91 -17.88 -0.01
C THR A 158 7.31 -18.12 1.38
N GLN A 159 8.16 -18.38 2.37
CA GLN A 159 7.73 -18.51 3.77
C GLN A 159 6.91 -17.30 4.25
N LEU A 160 7.33 -16.08 3.85
CA LEU A 160 6.60 -14.86 4.17
C LEU A 160 5.24 -14.83 3.48
N SER A 161 5.15 -15.14 2.18
CA SER A 161 3.88 -15.09 1.45
C SER A 161 2.83 -16.07 2.00
N ILE A 162 3.28 -17.23 2.49
CA ILE A 162 2.40 -18.20 3.14
C ILE A 162 1.84 -17.63 4.44
N LEU A 163 2.70 -17.02 5.27
CA LEU A 163 2.28 -16.39 6.54
C LEU A 163 1.34 -15.20 6.32
N VAL A 164 1.65 -14.35 5.34
CA VAL A 164 0.83 -13.19 4.96
C VAL A 164 -0.56 -13.65 4.51
N LYS A 165 -0.63 -14.65 3.63
CA LYS A 165 -1.90 -15.22 3.15
C LYS A 165 -2.69 -15.93 4.24
N ALA A 166 -2.02 -16.50 5.25
CA ALA A 166 -2.66 -17.12 6.40
C ALA A 166 -3.14 -16.10 7.45
N THR A 167 -2.65 -14.86 7.40
CA THR A 167 -3.10 -13.76 8.28
C THR A 167 -4.34 -13.12 7.64
N GLN A 168 -5.53 -13.63 7.98
CA GLN A 168 -6.80 -13.25 7.33
C GLN A 168 -7.00 -11.74 7.22
N GLU A 169 -6.66 -11.01 8.28
CA GLU A 169 -6.82 -9.56 8.34
C GLU A 169 -5.93 -8.80 7.34
N THR A 170 -4.90 -9.45 6.79
CA THR A 170 -4.04 -8.85 5.76
C THR A 170 -4.79 -8.71 4.44
N MET A 171 -5.45 -9.77 3.97
CA MET A 171 -6.31 -9.69 2.78
C MET A 171 -7.40 -8.65 2.98
N ASP A 172 -8.00 -8.65 4.18
CA ASP A 172 -9.06 -7.72 4.52
C ASP A 172 -8.60 -6.27 4.40
N MET A 173 -7.40 -5.95 4.90
CA MET A 173 -6.82 -4.62 4.82
C MET A 173 -6.46 -4.24 3.39
N MET A 174 -5.86 -5.14 2.60
CA MET A 174 -5.54 -4.88 1.19
C MET A 174 -6.79 -4.54 0.36
N VAL A 175 -7.87 -5.30 0.56
CA VAL A 175 -9.15 -5.09 -0.12
C VAL A 175 -9.77 -3.75 0.30
N SER A 176 -9.82 -3.47 1.61
CA SER A 176 -10.36 -2.20 2.10
C SER A 176 -9.57 -1.00 1.57
N MET A 177 -8.24 -1.06 1.58
CA MET A 177 -7.38 -0.01 1.01
C MET A 177 -7.69 0.24 -0.48
N TRP A 178 -7.88 -0.81 -1.27
CA TRP A 178 -8.21 -0.68 -2.69
C TRP A 178 -9.57 0.01 -2.92
N ILE A 179 -10.59 -0.38 -2.15
CA ILE A 179 -11.95 0.16 -2.23
C ILE A 179 -12.00 1.61 -1.74
N GLU A 180 -11.44 1.87 -0.55
CA GLU A 180 -11.42 3.21 0.08
C GLU A 180 -10.70 4.22 -0.80
N GLU A 181 -9.52 3.86 -1.31
CA GLU A 181 -8.76 4.74 -2.19
C GLU A 181 -9.50 4.99 -3.51
N GLY A 182 -10.22 4.01 -4.04
CA GLY A 182 -11.00 4.20 -5.26
C GLY A 182 -12.28 5.01 -5.09
N ARG A 183 -12.78 5.12 -3.85
CA ARG A 183 -13.87 6.03 -3.45
C ARG A 183 -13.37 7.44 -3.11
N ASP A 184 -12.09 7.60 -2.81
CA ASP A 184 -11.47 8.91 -2.53
C ASP A 184 -11.24 9.71 -3.83
N ILE A 185 -12.16 10.63 -4.12
CA ILE A 185 -12.11 11.52 -5.28
C ILE A 185 -10.91 12.48 -5.22
N ALA A 186 -10.46 12.84 -4.01
CA ALA A 186 -9.30 13.72 -3.84
C ALA A 186 -7.98 12.97 -4.12
N GLY A 187 -8.00 11.64 -4.04
CA GLY A 187 -6.83 10.79 -4.22
C GLY A 187 -5.72 11.16 -3.24
N THR A 188 -6.09 11.32 -1.97
CA THR A 188 -5.26 11.74 -0.84
C THR A 188 -3.96 10.93 -0.76
N ASN A 189 -4.07 9.63 -1.01
CA ASN A 189 -2.94 8.70 -0.98
C ASN A 189 -2.32 8.40 -2.35
N GLY A 190 -2.87 8.95 -3.43
CA GLY A 190 -2.26 8.94 -4.77
C GLY A 190 -2.60 7.76 -5.66
N PHE A 191 -3.62 6.94 -5.35
CA PHE A 191 -4.05 5.81 -6.20
C PHE A 191 -3.02 4.67 -6.32
N GLN A 192 -2.39 4.27 -5.22
CA GLN A 192 -1.35 3.24 -5.18
C GLN A 192 -1.88 1.81 -4.95
N ALA A 193 -3.09 1.62 -4.42
CA ALA A 193 -3.65 0.30 -4.25
C ALA A 193 -3.85 -0.55 -5.53
N PRO A 194 -3.81 -0.06 -6.80
CA PRO A 194 -3.92 -0.92 -7.98
C PRO A 194 -2.85 -2.00 -8.05
N PHE A 195 -1.72 -1.83 -7.34
CA PHE A 195 -0.71 -2.87 -7.17
C PHE A 195 -1.31 -4.19 -6.69
N PHE A 196 -2.32 -4.16 -5.81
CA PHE A 196 -2.95 -5.38 -5.30
C PHE A 196 -3.73 -6.17 -6.34
N THR A 197 -4.11 -5.53 -7.45
CA THR A 197 -4.82 -6.13 -8.59
C THR A 197 -3.93 -6.36 -9.81
N SER A 198 -2.67 -5.92 -9.78
CA SER A 198 -1.71 -6.17 -10.86
C SER A 198 -1.52 -7.69 -11.05
N PRO A 199 -1.33 -8.17 -12.30
CA PRO A 199 -0.99 -9.58 -12.52
C PRO A 199 0.35 -9.93 -11.87
N LEU A 200 0.55 -11.21 -11.57
CA LEU A 200 1.84 -11.75 -11.13
C LEU A 200 2.87 -11.66 -12.28
N SER A 201 4.18 -11.77 -12.00
CA SER A 201 5.20 -11.69 -13.06
C SER A 201 5.12 -12.86 -14.05
N SER A 202 4.56 -13.99 -13.62
CA SER A 202 4.15 -15.12 -14.48
C SER A 202 3.01 -14.79 -15.46
N GLY A 203 2.35 -13.63 -15.30
CA GLY A 203 1.15 -13.25 -16.04
C GLY A 203 -0.15 -13.82 -15.45
N ALA A 204 -0.08 -14.59 -14.36
CA ALA A 204 -1.26 -15.10 -13.68
C ALA A 204 -2.07 -13.97 -13.03
N PRO A 205 -3.42 -14.08 -12.99
CA PRO A 205 -4.27 -13.07 -12.34
C PRO A 205 -3.95 -12.91 -10.85
N SER A 206 -4.13 -11.70 -10.33
CA SER A 206 -4.08 -11.46 -8.89
C SER A 206 -5.17 -12.24 -8.16
N ASN A 207 -4.83 -12.82 -7.02
CA ASN A 207 -5.78 -13.49 -6.13
C ASN A 207 -6.60 -12.51 -5.27
N THR A 208 -6.32 -11.20 -5.31
CA THR A 208 -7.04 -10.19 -4.50
C THR A 208 -8.39 -9.83 -5.11
N LEU A 209 -8.51 -9.85 -6.44
CA LEU A 209 -9.70 -9.38 -7.16
C LEU A 209 -11.01 -10.09 -6.76
N PRO A 210 -11.06 -11.42 -6.56
CA PRO A 210 -12.25 -12.09 -6.05
C PRO A 210 -12.74 -11.53 -4.70
N TYR A 211 -11.82 -11.21 -3.78
CA TYR A 211 -12.16 -10.64 -2.48
C TYR A 211 -12.64 -9.19 -2.60
N ILE A 212 -12.11 -8.42 -3.55
CA ILE A 212 -12.59 -7.07 -3.84
C ILE A 212 -14.03 -7.13 -4.38
N MET A 213 -14.33 -8.07 -5.29
CA MET A 213 -15.67 -8.26 -5.82
C MET A 213 -16.66 -8.63 -4.71
N ASP A 214 -16.31 -9.54 -3.82
CA ASP A 214 -17.15 -9.96 -2.69
C ASP A 214 -17.47 -8.81 -1.72
N ARG A 215 -16.53 -7.87 -1.55
CA ARG A 215 -16.68 -6.69 -0.67
C ARG A 215 -17.35 -5.49 -1.30
N CYS A 216 -17.54 -5.47 -2.61
CA CYS A 216 -18.27 -4.40 -3.29
C CYS A 216 -19.76 -4.71 -3.25
N ASP A 217 -20.58 -3.75 -2.80
CA ASP A 217 -22.04 -3.92 -2.65
C ASP A 217 -22.73 -4.39 -3.96
N ASP A 218 -22.20 -3.97 -5.12
CA ASP A 218 -22.69 -4.32 -6.47
C ASP A 218 -21.82 -5.39 -7.17
N GLY A 219 -21.00 -6.14 -6.42
CA GLY A 219 -20.08 -7.12 -6.99
C GLY A 219 -19.17 -6.53 -8.07
N ALA A 220 -19.15 -7.15 -9.25
CA ALA A 220 -18.34 -6.73 -10.39
C ALA A 220 -18.70 -5.33 -10.91
N ASP A 221 -19.97 -4.93 -10.92
CA ASP A 221 -20.37 -3.57 -11.33
C ASP A 221 -19.81 -2.53 -10.36
N GLY A 222 -19.79 -2.84 -9.06
CA GLY A 222 -19.16 -2.02 -8.03
C GLY A 222 -17.67 -1.83 -8.29
N VAL A 223 -16.96 -2.90 -8.61
CA VAL A 223 -15.54 -2.87 -8.97
C VAL A 223 -15.30 -1.98 -10.20
N VAL A 224 -16.10 -2.14 -11.25
CA VAL A 224 -15.96 -1.33 -12.48
C VAL A 224 -16.24 0.15 -12.23
N LYS A 225 -17.27 0.48 -11.44
CA LYS A 225 -17.55 1.87 -11.03
C LYS A 225 -16.37 2.48 -10.29
N ILE A 226 -15.80 1.75 -9.34
CA ILE A 226 -14.62 2.19 -8.58
C ILE A 226 -13.43 2.36 -9.52
N LEU A 227 -13.16 1.40 -10.40
CA LEU A 227 -12.05 1.45 -11.35
C LEU A 227 -12.13 2.65 -12.30
N PHE A 228 -13.31 2.93 -12.87
CA PHE A 228 -13.50 4.14 -13.68
C PHE A 228 -13.40 5.43 -12.86
N CYS A 229 -13.83 5.43 -11.59
CA CYS A 229 -13.64 6.55 -10.69
C CYS A 229 -12.15 6.83 -10.48
N ARG A 230 -11.36 5.79 -10.15
CA ARG A 230 -9.90 5.86 -9.99
C ARG A 230 -9.23 6.45 -11.22
N ILE A 231 -9.48 5.90 -12.40
CA ILE A 231 -8.92 6.37 -13.67
C ILE A 231 -9.27 7.85 -13.89
N LYS A 232 -10.56 8.21 -13.75
CA LYS A 232 -11.04 9.57 -13.96
C LYS A 232 -10.42 10.57 -12.98
N CYS A 233 -10.29 10.21 -11.71
CA CYS A 233 -9.73 11.09 -10.69
C CYS A 233 -8.22 11.21 -10.82
N ASN A 234 -7.50 10.11 -11.10
CA ASN A 234 -6.05 10.10 -11.30
C ASN A 234 -5.62 11.00 -12.47
N VAL A 235 -6.31 10.90 -13.62
CA VAL A 235 -6.04 11.77 -14.80
C VAL A 235 -6.28 13.26 -14.50
N LYS A 236 -7.11 13.58 -13.50
CA LYS A 236 -7.40 14.97 -13.10
C LYS A 236 -6.48 15.52 -12.03
N GLN A 237 -5.60 14.71 -11.43
CA GLN A 237 -4.68 15.18 -10.41
C GLN A 237 -3.65 16.16 -11.00
N ALA A 238 -3.21 17.12 -10.19
CA ALA A 238 -2.12 18.02 -10.56
C ALA A 238 -0.82 17.28 -10.89
N LYS A 239 -0.59 16.14 -10.24
CA LYS A 239 0.48 15.19 -10.55
C LYS A 239 -0.12 13.79 -10.69
N THR A 240 -0.36 13.38 -11.93
CA THR A 240 -0.87 12.04 -12.26
C THR A 240 0.06 10.95 -11.73
N ASP A 241 -0.50 9.94 -11.07
CA ASP A 241 0.19 8.68 -10.77
C ASP A 241 0.09 7.76 -11.99
N TRP A 242 1.09 7.84 -12.85
CA TRP A 242 1.19 7.02 -14.06
C TRP A 242 1.26 5.53 -13.77
N THR A 243 1.87 5.12 -12.66
CA THR A 243 2.01 3.70 -12.32
C THR A 243 0.66 3.15 -11.85
N GLY A 244 -0.04 3.87 -10.97
CA GLY A 244 -1.41 3.52 -10.58
C GLY A 244 -2.35 3.45 -11.78
N LEU A 245 -2.30 4.46 -12.67
CA LEU A 245 -3.12 4.50 -13.89
C LEU A 245 -2.82 3.32 -14.84
N GLN A 246 -1.55 2.99 -15.04
CA GLN A 246 -1.15 1.85 -15.86
C GLN A 246 -1.72 0.54 -15.31
N ASN A 247 -1.63 0.32 -13.99
CA ASN A 247 -2.17 -0.88 -13.35
C ASN A 247 -3.70 -0.97 -13.47
N ASP A 248 -4.42 0.14 -13.27
CA ASP A 248 -5.88 0.18 -13.44
C ASP A 248 -6.28 -0.14 -14.89
N LEU A 249 -5.56 0.41 -15.87
CA LEU A 249 -5.80 0.13 -17.29
C LEU A 249 -5.43 -1.30 -17.69
N GLN A 250 -4.36 -1.84 -17.13
CA GLN A 250 -3.94 -3.22 -17.35
C GLN A 250 -5.00 -4.19 -16.86
N LEU A 251 -5.59 -3.93 -15.69
CA LEU A 251 -6.68 -4.73 -15.15
C LEU A 251 -7.88 -4.78 -16.11
N ILE A 252 -8.27 -3.64 -16.69
CA ILE A 252 -9.32 -3.59 -17.72
C ILE A 252 -8.90 -4.42 -18.94
N GLN A 253 -7.68 -4.22 -19.41
CA GLN A 253 -7.18 -4.87 -20.61
C GLN A 253 -7.16 -6.40 -20.47
N ASP A 254 -6.72 -6.91 -19.33
CA ASP A 254 -6.62 -8.34 -19.06
C ASP A 254 -8.01 -8.99 -19.12
N HIS A 255 -9.01 -8.38 -18.49
CA HIS A 255 -10.38 -8.89 -18.48
C HIS A 255 -11.15 -8.70 -19.80
N LEU A 256 -10.68 -7.82 -20.69
CA LEU A 256 -11.20 -7.72 -22.05
C LEU A 256 -10.58 -8.75 -22.99
N LYS A 257 -9.34 -9.20 -22.73
CA LYS A 257 -8.60 -10.15 -23.58
C LYS A 257 -8.90 -11.61 -23.28
N THR A 258 -9.11 -11.98 -22.02
CA THR A 258 -9.34 -13.38 -21.65
C THR A 258 -10.75 -13.85 -22.07
N CYS A 259 -10.81 -14.83 -22.97
CA CYS A 259 -12.07 -15.45 -23.41
C CYS A 259 -12.59 -16.54 -22.47
N ASP A 260 -11.74 -17.06 -21.56
CA ASP A 260 -11.96 -18.38 -20.95
C ASP A 260 -12.28 -18.36 -19.43
N ASP A 261 -12.35 -17.20 -18.77
CA ASP A 261 -12.66 -17.07 -17.32
C ASP A 261 -13.97 -16.27 -17.10
N PRO A 262 -14.71 -16.45 -15.99
CA PRO A 262 -16.13 -16.11 -15.90
C PRO A 262 -16.35 -14.62 -16.11
N GLN A 263 -17.22 -14.36 -17.08
CA GLN A 263 -17.42 -13.11 -17.81
C GLN A 263 -17.91 -11.92 -16.97
N ILE A 264 -17.98 -12.01 -15.64
CA ILE A 264 -18.76 -11.06 -14.83
C ILE A 264 -18.14 -9.65 -14.89
N LEU A 265 -16.82 -9.51 -14.69
CA LEU A 265 -16.16 -8.21 -14.78
C LEU A 265 -16.13 -7.68 -16.22
N ARG A 266 -15.94 -8.56 -17.20
CA ARG A 266 -15.97 -8.20 -18.63
C ARG A 266 -17.33 -7.63 -19.04
N GLN A 267 -18.43 -8.29 -18.65
CA GLN A 267 -19.78 -7.83 -18.95
C GLN A 267 -20.07 -6.49 -18.26
N ALA A 268 -19.66 -6.32 -17.00
CA ALA A 268 -19.76 -5.06 -16.28
C ALA A 268 -19.02 -3.91 -17.02
N VAL A 269 -17.77 -4.15 -17.45
CA VAL A 269 -17.01 -3.16 -18.24
C VAL A 269 -17.72 -2.79 -19.54
N LEU A 270 -18.19 -3.80 -20.31
CA LEU A 270 -18.88 -3.57 -21.59
C LEU A 270 -20.20 -2.83 -21.41
N SER A 271 -20.96 -3.13 -20.34
CA SER A 271 -22.22 -2.47 -19.99
C SER A 271 -21.99 -0.99 -19.68
N HIS A 272 -21.03 -0.69 -18.79
CA HIS A 272 -20.68 0.68 -18.43
C HIS A 272 -20.20 1.53 -19.62
N CYS A 273 -19.40 0.94 -20.53
CA CYS A 273 -18.99 1.60 -21.76
C CYS A 273 -20.18 1.92 -22.69
N ARG A 274 -21.13 0.98 -22.82
CA ARG A 274 -22.34 1.17 -23.64
C ARG A 274 -23.22 2.28 -23.10
N ASP A 275 -23.45 2.31 -21.79
CA ASP A 275 -24.27 3.33 -21.13
C ASP A 275 -23.68 4.74 -21.29
N CYS A 276 -22.35 4.87 -21.20
CA CYS A 276 -21.67 6.13 -21.47
C CYS A 276 -21.89 6.59 -22.92
N LEU A 277 -21.74 5.69 -23.90
CA LEU A 277 -21.95 6.02 -25.31
C LEU A 277 -23.41 6.42 -25.60
N LEU A 278 -24.38 5.75 -25.00
CA LEU A 278 -25.80 6.08 -25.14
C LEU A 278 -26.13 7.45 -24.53
N LYS A 279 -25.60 7.77 -23.34
CA LYS A 279 -25.75 9.10 -22.72
C LYS A 279 -25.12 10.21 -23.55
N HIS A 280 -24.00 9.94 -24.24
CA HIS A 280 -23.38 10.91 -25.15
C HIS A 280 -24.18 11.10 -26.46
N ARG A 281 -24.83 10.06 -26.99
CA ARG A 281 -25.72 10.18 -28.15
C ARG A 281 -27.04 10.92 -27.83
N GLN A 282 -27.50 10.87 -26.58
CA GLN A 282 -28.71 11.54 -26.13
C GLN A 282 -28.49 13.00 -25.70
N ARG A 283 -27.24 13.48 -25.59
CA ARG A 283 -26.98 14.92 -25.48
C ARG A 283 -27.20 15.54 -26.86
N PRO A 284 -28.19 16.42 -27.05
CA PRO A 284 -28.32 17.14 -28.31
C PRO A 284 -27.04 17.96 -28.47
N THR A 285 -26.22 17.59 -29.44
CA THR A 285 -25.20 18.50 -29.96
C THR A 285 -25.92 19.80 -30.27
N LEU A 286 -25.41 20.90 -29.72
CA LEU A 286 -25.77 22.28 -30.07
C LEU A 286 -25.78 22.42 -31.61
N GLN A 287 -26.91 22.14 -32.23
CA GLN A 287 -27.29 22.72 -33.50
C GLN A 287 -27.79 24.11 -33.16
N LEU A 288 -26.94 25.12 -33.34
CA LEU A 288 -27.28 26.52 -33.64
C LEU A 288 -26.07 27.37 -33.29
N ILE A 289 -25.14 27.55 -34.23
CA ILE A 289 -24.77 28.86 -34.82
C ILE A 289 -24.17 28.57 -36.21
N TYR A 290 -25.04 28.37 -37.20
CA TYR A 290 -24.73 28.66 -38.61
C TYR A 290 -25.98 29.31 -39.21
N HIS A 291 -26.29 30.51 -38.74
CA HIS A 291 -27.11 31.47 -39.46
C HIS A 291 -26.93 32.85 -38.82
N THR A 292 -25.99 33.61 -39.36
CA THR A 292 -26.20 35.05 -39.55
C THR A 292 -25.48 35.43 -40.84
N HIS A 293 -26.29 36.04 -41.71
CA HIS A 293 -25.95 36.75 -42.92
C HIS A 293 -24.89 37.84 -42.71
#